data_AF-A0A2N6F7N9-F1
#
_entry.id   AF-A0A2N6F7N9-F1
#
_cell.length_a   1.000
_cell.length_b   1.000
_cell.length_c   1.000
_cell.angle_alpha   90.00
_cell.angle_beta   90.00
_cell.angle_gamma   90.00
#
_symmetry.space_group_name_H-M   'P 1'
#
loop_
_entity.id
_entity.type
_entity.pdbx_description
1 polymer ?
#
loop_
_entity_poly.entity_id
_entity_poly.type
_entity_poly.pdbx_seq_one_letter_code
_entity_poly.pdbx_strand_id
1 'polypeptide(L)'
;MDLVEIRKKAKVRQQDKRDSEKPVSEPVADQVDQPPVDEPPVAEPPPIEPDEEPMQEDAVAGEEVKVADEPFIEDPVATEPEQQEPVENDPLDALFAFTVDGGLATEANYLQALTNDDDSVDQDVQQWLTFALANEEYALTIDSVSEIIKPREVTDIPRVPDFIKGIISLRGIIVPVFDLNRRLNLDQTEVSSSSRIIVCQNNERLAGFIVDRINQVVNVPLANIEPPPTVLSGLDRDFVEGVGRVDGKMLILLHLSSVMDAELV
;
A
#
# COMPACT_ATOMS: atom_id res chain seq x y z
N MET A 1 -54.33 12.54 -30.48
CA MET A 1 -53.65 13.68 -29.82
C MET A 1 -52.17 13.35 -29.80
N ASP A 2 -51.36 14.23 -30.37
CA ASP A 2 -49.99 13.95 -30.82
C ASP A 2 -48.96 14.57 -29.85
N LEU A 3 -47.92 13.81 -29.49
CA LEU A 3 -46.96 14.12 -28.42
C LEU A 3 -45.97 15.25 -28.76
N VAL A 4 -46.06 15.83 -29.96
CA VAL A 4 -45.18 16.90 -30.45
C VAL A 4 -45.64 18.29 -30.01
N GLU A 5 -46.91 18.48 -29.62
CA GLU A 5 -47.44 19.80 -29.27
C GLU A 5 -47.23 20.22 -27.80
N ILE A 6 -46.86 19.29 -26.91
CA ILE A 6 -46.68 19.58 -25.47
C ILE A 6 -45.31 20.23 -25.19
N ARG A 7 -44.28 19.94 -26.00
CA ARG A 7 -42.93 20.50 -25.80
C ARG A 7 -42.76 21.95 -26.24
N LYS A 8 -43.72 22.54 -26.97
CA LYS A 8 -43.58 23.92 -27.50
C LYS A 8 -44.10 25.02 -26.57
N LYS A 9 -44.78 24.67 -25.46
CA LYS A 9 -45.38 25.65 -24.52
C LYS A 9 -44.56 25.98 -23.27
N ALA A 10 -43.45 25.28 -23.01
CA ALA A 10 -42.67 25.48 -21.77
C ALA A 10 -41.49 26.47 -21.90
N LYS A 11 -41.13 26.92 -23.11
CA LYS A 11 -39.89 27.70 -23.33
C LYS A 11 -40.08 29.20 -23.56
N VAL A 12 -41.29 29.75 -23.38
CA VAL A 12 -41.63 31.16 -23.70
C VAL A 12 -41.84 32.03 -22.43
N ARG A 13 -41.66 31.51 -21.22
CA ARG A 13 -42.05 32.24 -19.98
C ARG A 13 -40.92 32.78 -19.11
N GLN A 14 -39.67 32.73 -19.55
CA GLN A 14 -38.52 33.21 -18.75
C GLN A 14 -37.63 34.27 -19.43
N GLN A 15 -38.09 34.91 -20.50
CA GLN A 15 -37.31 35.93 -21.20
C GLN A 15 -37.84 37.37 -21.06
N ASP A 16 -38.88 37.60 -20.25
CA ASP A 16 -39.52 38.92 -20.04
C ASP A 16 -39.20 39.59 -18.69
N LYS A 17 -38.07 39.25 -18.05
CA LYS A 17 -37.70 39.86 -16.75
C LYS A 17 -36.27 40.43 -16.71
N ARG A 18 -35.78 40.89 -17.86
CA ARG A 18 -34.60 41.75 -17.96
C ARG A 18 -34.99 42.96 -18.80
N ASP A 19 -34.76 44.13 -18.21
CA ASP A 19 -34.82 45.49 -18.76
C ASP A 19 -35.98 46.39 -18.28
N SER A 20 -35.57 47.61 -17.89
CA SER A 20 -36.25 48.71 -17.16
C SER A 20 -36.33 48.53 -15.64
N GLU A 21 -35.84 49.41 -14.76
CA GLU A 21 -35.30 50.77 -14.89
C GLU A 21 -34.50 51.16 -13.61
N LYS A 22 -33.74 52.25 -13.70
CA LYS A 22 -32.59 52.69 -12.88
C LYS A 22 -33.00 53.62 -11.69
N PRO A 23 -32.07 54.27 -10.94
CA PRO A 23 -32.05 54.30 -9.47
C PRO A 23 -32.71 55.54 -8.83
N VAL A 24 -33.06 55.45 -7.53
CA VAL A 24 -33.36 56.62 -6.69
C VAL A 24 -32.65 56.50 -5.32
N SER A 25 -32.10 57.64 -4.93
CA SER A 25 -31.23 58.02 -3.82
C SER A 25 -31.73 57.73 -2.38
N GLU A 26 -30.76 57.64 -1.48
CA GLU A 26 -30.86 57.63 0.00
C GLU A 26 -31.78 58.71 0.59
N PRO A 27 -32.23 58.51 1.86
CA PRO A 27 -31.57 59.26 2.92
C PRO A 27 -31.29 58.48 4.23
N VAL A 28 -30.07 58.70 4.74
CA VAL A 28 -29.64 59.01 6.12
C VAL A 28 -30.46 58.51 7.34
N ALA A 29 -29.69 57.82 8.22
CA ALA A 29 -29.82 57.64 9.68
C ALA A 29 -30.88 56.66 10.22
N ASP A 30 -30.40 55.56 10.81
CA ASP A 30 -30.42 55.47 12.28
C ASP A 30 -29.32 54.52 12.80
N GLN A 31 -28.61 54.98 13.83
CA GLN A 31 -27.57 54.23 14.53
C GLN A 31 -28.24 53.19 15.42
N VAL A 32 -27.99 51.91 15.17
CA VAL A 32 -28.33 50.85 16.14
C VAL A 32 -27.04 50.44 16.85
N ASP A 33 -26.97 50.92 18.07
CA ASP A 33 -26.04 50.59 19.15
C ASP A 33 -25.86 49.06 19.24
N GLN A 34 -24.69 48.56 18.82
CA GLN A 34 -24.29 47.17 19.12
C GLN A 34 -23.50 47.18 20.43
N PRO A 35 -23.92 46.42 21.46
CA PRO A 35 -23.14 46.29 22.68
C PRO A 35 -21.81 45.55 22.38
N PRO A 36 -20.73 45.82 23.15
CA PRO A 36 -19.42 45.24 22.90
C PRO A 36 -19.45 43.71 23.05
N VAL A 37 -18.84 43.02 22.08
CA VAL A 37 -18.60 41.58 22.14
C VAL A 37 -17.46 41.34 23.12
N ASP A 38 -17.74 40.64 24.23
CA ASP A 38 -16.74 40.15 25.16
C ASP A 38 -15.72 39.27 24.42
N GLU A 39 -14.46 39.68 24.42
CA GLU A 39 -13.33 38.83 24.02
C GLU A 39 -13.19 37.69 25.06
N PRO A 40 -13.15 36.40 24.64
CA PRO A 40 -12.84 35.32 25.56
C PRO A 40 -11.39 35.44 26.04
N PRO A 41 -11.10 35.12 27.32
CA PRO A 41 -9.77 35.32 27.88
C PRO A 41 -8.73 34.42 27.21
N VAL A 42 -7.60 35.02 26.84
CA VAL A 42 -6.38 34.33 26.40
C VAL A 42 -5.90 33.44 27.55
N ALA A 43 -5.92 32.13 27.34
CA ALA A 43 -5.36 31.17 28.29
C ALA A 43 -3.84 31.36 28.37
N GLU A 44 -3.33 31.59 29.58
CA GLU A 44 -1.89 31.57 29.88
C GLU A 44 -1.31 30.16 29.59
N PRO A 45 -0.11 30.06 29.01
CA PRO A 45 0.56 28.76 28.86
C PRO A 45 0.98 28.21 30.23
N PRO A 46 0.92 26.88 30.43
CA PRO A 46 1.29 26.26 31.71
C PRO A 46 2.80 26.41 32.02
N PRO A 47 3.19 26.35 33.31
CA PRO A 47 4.59 26.46 33.71
C PRO A 47 5.40 25.24 33.24
N ILE A 48 6.64 25.50 32.81
CA ILE A 48 7.63 24.47 32.48
C ILE A 48 8.20 23.92 33.80
N GLU A 49 8.00 22.64 34.08
CA GLU A 49 8.63 21.95 35.20
C GLU A 49 10.12 21.65 34.88
N PRO A 50 11.04 21.75 35.87
CA PRO A 50 12.47 21.58 35.65
C PRO A 50 12.89 20.11 35.56
N ASP A 51 13.97 19.87 34.79
CA ASP A 51 14.66 18.59 34.61
C ASP A 51 15.02 17.91 35.95
N GLU A 52 14.63 16.64 36.11
CA GLU A 52 15.17 15.73 37.12
C GLU A 52 16.06 14.66 36.43
N GLU A 53 17.38 14.80 36.56
CA GLU A 53 18.29 13.66 36.47
C GLU A 53 18.08 12.73 37.68
N PRO A 54 18.25 11.42 37.52
CA PRO A 54 19.10 10.77 38.51
C PRO A 54 20.04 9.67 37.97
N MET A 55 21.31 9.81 38.39
CA MET A 55 22.08 8.86 39.20
C MET A 55 22.31 7.42 38.69
N GLN A 56 23.59 7.21 38.32
CA GLN A 56 24.51 6.12 38.69
C GLN A 56 23.94 4.92 39.48
N GLU A 57 24.13 3.71 38.93
CA GLU A 57 24.16 2.46 39.69
C GLU A 57 25.58 1.90 39.79
N ASP A 58 26.00 1.69 41.03
CA ASP A 58 27.22 1.02 41.46
C ASP A 58 27.09 -0.51 41.41
N ALA A 59 28.26 -1.12 41.19
CA ALA A 59 28.69 -2.51 41.38
C ALA A 59 27.85 -3.47 42.26
N VAL A 60 27.75 -4.73 41.83
CA VAL A 60 27.97 -5.91 42.71
C VAL A 60 28.66 -7.05 41.94
N ALA A 61 29.68 -7.61 42.57
CA ALA A 61 30.53 -8.71 42.11
C ALA A 61 30.01 -10.10 42.51
N GLY A 62 30.44 -11.11 41.75
CA GLY A 62 30.97 -12.37 42.30
C GLY A 62 30.05 -13.59 42.26
N GLU A 63 30.46 -14.64 41.52
CA GLU A 63 30.71 -15.95 42.11
C GLU A 63 31.73 -16.75 41.27
N GLU A 64 32.80 -17.22 41.92
CA GLU A 64 33.87 -18.09 41.41
C GLU A 64 33.44 -19.56 41.44
N VAL A 65 33.94 -20.44 40.54
CA VAL A 65 34.44 -21.77 40.93
C VAL A 65 35.59 -22.24 40.00
N LYS A 66 36.55 -22.86 40.67
CA LYS A 66 37.90 -23.34 40.34
C LYS A 66 37.96 -24.79 39.79
N VAL A 67 39.02 -25.03 38.98
CA VAL A 67 39.97 -26.18 39.02
C VAL A 67 39.55 -27.54 38.44
N ALA A 68 40.36 -28.08 37.50
CA ALA A 68 41.10 -29.34 37.67
C ALA A 68 42.00 -29.66 36.45
N ASP A 69 43.23 -30.10 36.77
CA ASP A 69 44.29 -30.59 35.89
C ASP A 69 44.14 -32.10 35.51
N GLU A 70 44.67 -32.45 34.33
CA GLU A 70 45.23 -33.76 33.86
C GLU A 70 44.31 -34.98 33.59
N PRO A 71 44.73 -36.02 32.79
CA PRO A 71 45.76 -36.12 31.73
C PRO A 71 45.33 -36.90 30.43
N PHE A 72 46.18 -36.78 29.40
CA PHE A 72 46.55 -37.73 28.32
C PHE A 72 45.69 -38.99 28.02
N ILE A 73 45.14 -39.09 26.80
CA ILE A 73 45.00 -40.34 26.02
C ILE A 73 45.20 -40.03 24.52
N GLU A 74 46.19 -40.67 23.89
CA GLU A 74 46.39 -40.72 22.44
C GLU A 74 45.68 -41.94 21.80
N ASP A 75 45.45 -41.82 20.49
CA ASP A 75 45.03 -42.79 19.46
C ASP A 75 43.53 -42.97 19.15
N PRO A 76 43.14 -43.27 17.89
CA PRO A 76 43.64 -42.80 16.59
C PRO A 76 42.50 -42.15 15.76
N VAL A 77 42.84 -41.25 14.84
CA VAL A 77 41.87 -40.71 13.86
C VAL A 77 41.38 -41.86 12.96
N ALA A 78 40.18 -42.35 13.25
CA ALA A 78 39.41 -43.21 12.37
C ALA A 78 38.83 -42.35 11.24
N THR A 79 39.27 -42.64 10.04
CA THR A 79 38.72 -42.13 8.78
C THR A 79 37.35 -42.77 8.55
N GLU A 80 36.27 -41.98 8.63
CA GLU A 80 34.94 -42.31 8.10
C GLU A 80 34.35 -41.05 7.42
N PRO A 81 33.50 -41.24 6.40
CA PRO A 81 33.63 -40.56 5.11
C PRO A 81 33.00 -39.17 5.06
N GLU A 82 33.61 -38.30 4.25
CA GLU A 82 33.07 -37.02 3.82
C GLU A 82 31.63 -37.21 3.31
N GLN A 83 30.68 -36.62 4.03
CA GLN A 83 29.33 -36.40 3.53
C GLN A 83 29.39 -35.25 2.53
N GLN A 84 29.23 -35.60 1.25
CA GLN A 84 29.20 -34.69 0.13
C GLN A 84 28.07 -33.66 0.30
N GLU A 85 28.42 -32.38 0.15
CA GLU A 85 27.46 -31.29 -0.03
C GLU A 85 26.58 -31.58 -1.26
N PRO A 86 25.30 -31.17 -1.27
CA PRO A 86 24.43 -31.41 -2.42
C PRO A 86 24.93 -30.54 -3.57
N VAL A 87 25.48 -31.21 -4.59
CA VAL A 87 25.95 -30.60 -5.83
C VAL A 87 24.79 -29.87 -6.48
N GLU A 88 24.83 -28.53 -6.43
CA GLU A 88 24.04 -27.65 -7.27
C GLU A 88 24.38 -28.01 -8.72
N ASN A 89 23.47 -28.72 -9.40
CA ASN A 89 23.69 -29.17 -10.76
C ASN A 89 23.77 -27.95 -11.69
N ASP A 90 24.99 -27.45 -11.91
CA ASP A 90 25.28 -26.46 -12.94
C ASP A 90 24.80 -27.05 -14.28
N PRO A 91 23.89 -26.39 -15.02
CA PRO A 91 23.39 -26.88 -16.30
C PRO A 91 24.52 -27.12 -17.32
N LEU A 92 25.68 -26.47 -17.16
CA LEU A 92 26.88 -26.74 -17.96
C LEU A 92 27.55 -28.08 -17.63
N ASP A 93 27.50 -28.55 -16.38
CA ASP A 93 28.11 -29.83 -16.00
C ASP A 93 27.33 -31.02 -16.60
N ALA A 94 26.01 -30.90 -16.78
CA ALA A 94 25.21 -31.90 -17.47
C ALA A 94 25.56 -32.01 -18.97
N LEU A 95 25.98 -30.91 -19.60
CA LEU A 95 26.43 -30.87 -20.99
C LEU A 95 27.79 -31.55 -21.20
N PHE A 96 28.65 -31.55 -20.18
CA PHE A 96 29.99 -32.13 -20.23
C PHE A 96 30.14 -33.42 -19.41
N ALA A 97 29.08 -33.89 -18.75
CA ALA A 97 29.07 -35.13 -17.99
C ALA A 97 29.39 -36.32 -18.89
N PHE A 98 30.64 -36.76 -18.83
CA PHE A 98 31.12 -37.97 -19.47
C PHE A 98 30.49 -39.17 -18.76
N THR A 99 29.50 -39.81 -19.38
CA THR A 99 28.90 -41.03 -18.81
C THR A 99 29.88 -42.21 -18.96
N VAL A 100 29.93 -43.06 -17.92
CA VAL A 100 30.92 -44.14 -17.74
C VAL A 100 30.94 -45.18 -18.88
N ASP A 101 29.93 -45.20 -19.75
CA ASP A 101 29.83 -46.15 -20.87
C ASP A 101 30.34 -45.62 -22.22
N GLY A 102 31.09 -44.50 -22.25
CA GLY A 102 31.88 -44.11 -23.43
C GLY A 102 31.06 -43.80 -24.69
N GLY A 103 29.77 -43.47 -24.54
CA GLY A 103 28.92 -42.98 -25.62
C GLY A 103 29.08 -41.47 -25.79
N LEU A 104 29.41 -41.03 -27.01
CA LEU A 104 29.30 -39.62 -27.38
C LEU A 104 27.84 -39.17 -27.20
N ALA A 105 27.64 -37.92 -26.77
CA ALA A 105 26.35 -37.25 -26.70
C ALA A 105 25.55 -37.54 -27.98
N THR A 106 24.56 -38.42 -27.88
CA THR A 106 23.69 -38.73 -29.02
C THR A 106 22.82 -37.52 -29.28
N GLU A 107 22.49 -37.30 -30.56
CA GLU A 107 21.57 -36.24 -30.99
C GLU A 107 20.24 -36.30 -30.22
N ALA A 108 19.82 -37.50 -29.82
CA ALA A 108 18.66 -37.73 -28.96
C ALA A 108 18.79 -37.13 -27.55
N ASN A 109 19.93 -37.28 -26.87
CA ASN A 109 20.14 -36.68 -25.55
C ASN A 109 20.28 -35.15 -25.64
N TYR A 110 20.92 -34.66 -26.70
CA TYR A 110 21.07 -33.21 -26.94
C TYR A 110 19.71 -32.54 -27.23
N LEU A 111 18.85 -33.19 -28.02
CA LEU A 111 17.49 -32.74 -28.28
C LEU A 111 16.62 -32.80 -27.02
N GLN A 112 16.78 -33.83 -26.19
CA GLN A 112 16.00 -33.96 -24.96
C GLN A 112 16.38 -32.92 -23.89
N ALA A 113 17.65 -32.51 -23.83
CA ALA A 113 18.10 -31.40 -22.99
C ALA A 113 17.59 -30.04 -23.51
N LEU A 114 17.49 -29.85 -24.83
CA LEU A 114 16.91 -28.64 -25.45
C LEU A 114 15.39 -28.56 -25.35
N THR A 115 14.68 -29.67 -25.14
CA THR A 115 13.22 -29.69 -24.98
C THR A 115 12.75 -29.67 -23.52
N ASN A 116 13.67 -29.81 -22.56
CA ASN A 116 13.34 -29.77 -21.13
C ASN A 116 13.33 -28.34 -20.56
N ASP A 117 13.68 -27.34 -21.37
CA ASP A 117 13.35 -25.95 -21.12
C ASP A 117 12.03 -25.64 -21.86
N ASP A 118 11.01 -25.34 -21.08
CA ASP A 118 9.84 -24.56 -21.48
C ASP A 118 8.62 -25.26 -22.12
N ASP A 119 8.14 -26.35 -21.49
CA ASP A 119 6.69 -26.61 -21.40
C ASP A 119 6.10 -25.90 -20.17
N SER A 120 6.71 -24.79 -19.74
CA SER A 120 5.97 -23.81 -18.95
C SER A 120 5.01 -23.18 -19.93
N VAL A 121 3.74 -23.57 -19.84
CA VAL A 121 2.68 -22.77 -20.43
C VAL A 121 2.97 -21.35 -19.93
N ASP A 122 3.28 -20.41 -20.83
CA ASP A 122 3.34 -18.97 -20.54
C ASP A 122 2.01 -18.61 -19.89
N GLN A 123 1.89 -18.86 -18.59
CA GLN A 123 0.79 -18.42 -17.79
C GLN A 123 1.05 -16.93 -17.70
N ASP A 124 0.16 -16.12 -18.27
CA ASP A 124 0.20 -14.68 -18.02
C ASP A 124 0.12 -14.50 -16.49
N VAL A 125 1.26 -14.22 -15.85
CA VAL A 125 1.38 -14.02 -14.41
C VAL A 125 1.53 -12.54 -14.16
N GLN A 126 0.74 -12.02 -13.21
CA GLN A 126 0.83 -10.64 -12.77
C GLN A 126 1.41 -10.59 -11.35
N GLN A 127 2.27 -9.62 -11.12
CA GLN A 127 2.92 -9.42 -9.83
C GLN A 127 2.17 -8.39 -8.99
N TRP A 128 1.95 -8.72 -7.72
CA TRP A 128 1.12 -7.96 -6.80
C TRP A 128 1.88 -7.66 -5.51
N LEU A 129 1.93 -6.40 -5.11
CA LEU A 129 2.38 -6.00 -3.78
C LEU A 129 1.24 -6.22 -2.79
N THR A 130 1.43 -7.10 -1.81
CA THR A 130 0.44 -7.40 -0.78
C THR A 130 0.70 -6.59 0.49
N PHE A 131 -0.38 -6.16 1.12
CA PHE A 131 -0.36 -5.40 2.36
C PHE A 131 -1.64 -5.67 3.15
N ALA A 132 -1.60 -5.38 4.45
CA ALA A 132 -2.76 -5.55 5.31
C ALA A 132 -3.44 -4.20 5.61
N LEU A 133 -4.76 -4.26 5.70
CA LEU A 133 -5.63 -3.21 6.20
C LEU A 133 -6.59 -3.85 7.20
N ALA A 134 -6.59 -3.37 8.43
CA ALA A 134 -7.29 -3.98 9.55
C ALA A 134 -7.00 -5.50 9.63
N ASN A 135 -8.01 -6.33 9.36
CA ASN A 135 -7.95 -7.80 9.45
C ASN A 135 -7.89 -8.51 8.08
N GLU A 136 -7.71 -7.77 6.99
CA GLU A 136 -7.80 -8.29 5.62
C GLU A 136 -6.51 -8.06 4.83
N GLU A 137 -6.27 -8.87 3.80
CA GLU A 137 -5.13 -8.76 2.88
C GLU A 137 -5.59 -8.17 1.53
N TYR A 138 -4.92 -7.10 1.14
CA TYR A 138 -5.16 -6.35 -0.09
C TYR A 138 -3.90 -6.35 -0.96
N ALA A 139 -4.07 -6.04 -2.24
CA ALA A 139 -2.95 -5.90 -3.14
C ALA A 139 -3.14 -4.83 -4.22
N LEU A 140 -2.01 -4.31 -4.67
CA LEU A 140 -1.88 -3.44 -5.82
C LEU A 140 -0.86 -4.03 -6.79
N THR A 141 -1.02 -3.75 -8.08
CA THR A 141 -0.08 -4.21 -9.11
C THR A 141 1.29 -3.60 -8.85
N ILE A 142 2.36 -4.42 -8.91
CA ILE A 142 3.70 -3.93 -8.59
C ILE A 142 4.13 -2.80 -9.54
N ASP A 143 3.72 -2.88 -10.81
CA ASP A 143 4.04 -1.89 -11.85
C ASP A 143 3.52 -0.49 -11.52
N SER A 144 2.47 -0.41 -10.71
CA SER A 144 1.91 0.86 -10.27
C SER A 144 2.62 1.46 -9.06
N VAL A 145 3.47 0.70 -8.35
CA VAL A 145 4.13 1.13 -7.12
C VAL A 145 5.44 1.83 -7.46
N SER A 146 5.53 3.12 -7.13
CA SER A 146 6.74 3.92 -7.34
C SER A 146 7.72 3.80 -6.18
N GLU A 147 7.25 3.90 -4.94
CA GLU A 147 8.07 3.74 -3.74
C GLU A 147 7.23 3.44 -2.49
N ILE A 148 7.86 2.85 -1.48
CA ILE A 148 7.25 2.61 -0.16
C ILE A 148 8.04 3.40 0.87
N ILE A 149 7.36 4.30 1.59
CA ILE A 149 7.99 5.18 2.57
C ILE A 149 7.37 4.98 3.97
N LYS A 150 8.09 5.41 5.00
CA LYS A 150 7.51 5.50 6.34
C LYS A 150 6.50 6.65 6.40
N PRO A 151 5.45 6.54 7.24
CA PRO A 151 4.56 7.65 7.55
C PRO A 151 5.37 8.84 8.04
N ARG A 152 5.02 10.01 7.54
CA ARG A 152 5.61 11.31 7.89
C ARG A 152 4.47 12.27 8.19
N GLU A 153 4.81 13.45 8.70
CA GLU A 153 3.84 14.51 8.88
C GLU A 153 3.19 14.86 7.53
N VAL A 154 1.85 14.86 7.52
CA VAL A 154 1.02 15.17 6.35
C VAL A 154 0.49 16.58 6.57
N THR A 155 0.53 17.41 5.54
CA THR A 155 -0.11 18.74 5.58
C THR A 155 -1.59 18.57 5.25
N ASP A 156 -2.43 18.92 6.22
CA ASP A 156 -3.89 18.82 6.09
C ASP A 156 -4.41 19.75 4.98
N ILE A 157 -5.43 19.27 4.26
CA ILE A 157 -6.15 20.07 3.25
C ILE A 157 -7.55 20.36 3.78
N PRO A 158 -8.00 21.63 3.81
CA PRO A 158 -9.35 21.94 4.25
C PRO A 158 -10.40 21.48 3.23
N ARG A 159 -11.56 21.02 3.73
CA ARG A 159 -12.76 20.68 2.93
C ARG A 159 -12.57 19.49 1.97
N VAL A 160 -11.66 18.57 2.28
CA VAL A 160 -11.54 17.29 1.58
C VAL A 160 -12.35 16.20 2.30
N PRO A 161 -12.73 15.12 1.61
CA PRO A 161 -13.30 13.94 2.25
C PRO A 161 -12.36 13.34 3.31
N ASP A 162 -12.94 12.70 4.33
CA ASP A 162 -12.20 12.18 5.48
C ASP A 162 -11.16 11.09 5.14
N PHE A 163 -11.30 10.44 3.98
CA PHE A 163 -10.31 9.47 3.49
C PHE A 163 -9.06 10.13 2.89
N ILE A 164 -9.09 11.43 2.63
CA ILE A 164 -7.89 12.19 2.23
C ILE A 164 -7.25 12.73 3.48
N LYS A 165 -6.11 12.12 3.87
CA LYS A 165 -5.35 12.57 5.04
C LYS A 165 -4.69 13.93 4.81
N GLY A 166 -4.37 14.26 3.55
CA GLY A 166 -3.80 15.55 3.16
C GLY A 166 -2.79 15.39 2.02
N ILE A 167 -1.68 16.13 2.07
CA ILE A 167 -0.58 16.05 1.09
C ILE A 167 0.79 15.92 1.75
N ILE A 168 1.73 15.33 1.03
CA ILE A 168 3.15 15.29 1.38
C ILE A 168 4.00 15.84 0.23
N SER A 169 5.18 16.37 0.55
CA SER A 169 6.21 16.63 -0.46
C SER A 169 7.14 15.43 -0.58
N LEU A 170 7.29 14.93 -1.80
CA LEU A 170 8.17 13.83 -2.16
C LEU A 170 9.07 14.27 -3.30
N ARG A 171 10.35 14.49 -3.00
CA ARG A 171 11.36 14.99 -3.96
C ARG A 171 10.92 16.28 -4.67
N GLY A 172 10.22 17.16 -3.95
CA GLY A 172 9.70 18.42 -4.49
C GLY A 172 8.36 18.30 -5.24
N ILE A 173 7.82 17.09 -5.40
CA ILE A 173 6.50 16.84 -5.99
C ILE A 173 5.47 16.73 -4.86
N ILE A 174 4.32 17.39 -5.03
CA ILE A 174 3.19 17.30 -4.09
C ILE A 174 2.40 16.02 -4.39
N VAL A 175 2.26 15.16 -3.40
CA VAL A 175 1.56 13.87 -3.51
C VAL A 175 0.38 13.87 -2.53
N PRO A 176 -0.87 13.69 -3.00
CA PRO A 176 -2.03 13.50 -2.12
C PRO A 176 -1.90 12.17 -1.38
N VAL A 177 -2.25 12.16 -0.11
CA VAL A 177 -2.20 10.97 0.75
C VAL A 177 -3.61 10.57 1.18
N PHE A 178 -3.96 9.33 0.86
CA PHE A 178 -5.22 8.68 1.18
C PHE A 178 -5.01 7.71 2.34
N ASP A 179 -5.95 7.69 3.28
CA ASP A 179 -6.07 6.64 4.28
C ASP A 179 -6.93 5.52 3.68
N LEU A 180 -6.32 4.35 3.39
CA LEU A 180 -7.05 3.26 2.74
C LEU A 180 -8.09 2.61 3.64
N ASN A 181 -7.89 2.58 4.97
CA ASN A 181 -8.91 2.07 5.89
C ASN A 181 -10.17 2.93 5.75
N ARG A 182 -10.02 4.26 5.76
CA ARG A 182 -11.15 5.18 5.56
C ARG A 182 -11.71 5.12 4.14
N ARG A 183 -10.85 4.95 3.12
CA ARG A 183 -11.27 4.89 1.72
C ARG A 183 -12.16 3.69 1.42
N LEU A 184 -11.88 2.56 2.06
CA LEU A 184 -12.58 1.29 1.91
C LEU A 184 -13.63 1.06 3.02
N ASN A 185 -13.96 2.09 3.79
CA ASN A 185 -14.92 2.03 4.91
C ASN A 185 -14.61 0.92 5.94
N LEU A 186 -13.33 0.64 6.18
CA LEU A 186 -12.85 -0.29 7.18
C LEU A 186 -12.71 0.38 8.55
N ASP A 187 -12.66 -0.44 9.60
CA ASP A 187 -12.36 0.03 10.94
C ASP A 187 -10.99 0.73 10.98
N GLN A 188 -10.93 1.86 11.67
CA GLN A 188 -9.73 2.67 11.75
C GLN A 188 -8.67 1.98 12.61
N THR A 189 -7.53 1.64 12.00
CA THR A 189 -6.32 1.25 12.71
C THR A 189 -5.46 2.49 13.00
N GLU A 190 -4.95 2.62 14.22
CA GLU A 190 -3.96 3.66 14.53
C GLU A 190 -2.66 3.42 13.74
N VAL A 191 -2.05 4.51 13.26
CA VAL A 191 -0.76 4.43 12.56
C VAL A 191 0.29 3.91 13.55
N SER A 192 0.87 2.76 13.22
CA SER A 192 1.87 2.08 14.05
C SER A 192 3.26 2.16 13.43
N SER A 193 4.26 1.57 14.10
CA SER A 193 5.62 1.47 13.58
C SER A 193 5.73 0.60 12.31
N SER A 194 4.77 -0.29 12.07
CA SER A 194 4.70 -1.11 10.85
C SER A 194 4.01 -0.40 9.69
N SER A 195 3.25 0.66 9.96
CA SER A 195 2.50 1.37 8.92
C SER A 195 3.43 1.97 7.86
N ARG A 196 2.98 1.99 6.62
CA ARG A 196 3.74 2.53 5.47
C ARG A 196 2.82 3.39 4.61
N ILE A 197 3.43 4.26 3.80
CA ILE A 197 2.74 4.93 2.70
C ILE A 197 3.25 4.29 1.41
N ILE A 198 2.35 3.64 0.67
CA ILE A 198 2.61 3.12 -0.67
C ILE A 198 2.37 4.28 -1.65
N VAL A 199 3.42 4.74 -2.32
CA VAL A 199 3.31 5.76 -3.35
C VAL A 199 3.10 5.05 -4.68
N CYS A 200 1.94 5.27 -5.29
CA CYS A 200 1.56 4.68 -6.57
C CYS A 200 1.47 5.76 -7.65
N GLN A 201 1.73 5.35 -8.88
CA GLN A 201 1.59 6.15 -10.07
C GLN A 201 0.60 5.49 -11.03
N ASN A 202 -0.35 6.29 -11.52
CA ASN A 202 -1.23 5.92 -12.61
C ASN A 202 -1.22 7.04 -13.66
N ASN A 203 -0.57 6.78 -14.80
CA ASN A 203 -0.23 7.80 -15.79
C ASN A 203 0.58 8.95 -15.18
N GLU A 204 0.11 10.19 -15.28
CA GLU A 204 0.77 11.38 -14.73
C GLU A 204 0.33 11.69 -13.28
N ARG A 205 -0.55 10.86 -12.69
CA ARG A 205 -1.07 11.07 -11.33
C ARG A 205 -0.29 10.24 -10.33
N LEU A 206 0.17 10.88 -9.26
CA LEU A 206 0.78 10.25 -8.09
C LEU A 206 -0.20 10.30 -6.92
N ALA A 207 -0.26 9.23 -6.13
CA ALA A 207 -1.00 9.18 -4.87
C ALA A 207 -0.24 8.34 -3.85
N GLY A 208 -0.33 8.72 -2.58
CA GLY A 208 0.15 7.95 -1.44
C GLY A 208 -0.99 7.25 -0.73
N PHE A 209 -0.80 6.01 -0.32
CA PHE A 209 -1.78 5.21 0.40
C PHE A 209 -1.22 4.75 1.74
N ILE A 210 -1.85 5.19 2.83
CA ILE A 210 -1.50 4.72 4.18
C ILE A 210 -2.05 3.30 4.34
N VAL A 211 -1.18 2.39 4.76
CA VAL A 211 -1.49 0.98 5.04
C VAL A 211 -0.92 0.55 6.40
N ASP A 212 -1.47 -0.51 6.98
CA ASP A 212 -1.09 -0.96 8.33
C ASP A 212 0.27 -1.69 8.35
N ARG A 213 0.51 -2.52 7.33
CA ARG A 213 1.81 -3.18 7.09
C ARG A 213 1.91 -3.67 5.65
N ILE A 214 3.14 -3.73 5.15
CA ILE A 214 3.48 -4.43 3.90
C ILE A 214 3.77 -5.90 4.22
N ASN A 215 3.30 -6.81 3.39
CA ASN A 215 3.54 -8.24 3.55
C ASN A 215 4.66 -8.70 2.60
N GLN A 216 4.33 -9.02 1.35
CA GLN A 216 5.28 -9.54 0.36
C GLN A 216 4.81 -9.25 -1.08
N VAL A 217 5.66 -9.52 -2.06
CA VAL A 217 5.23 -9.57 -3.47
C VAL A 217 4.82 -10.99 -3.82
N VAL A 218 3.68 -11.14 -4.47
CA VAL A 218 3.16 -12.45 -4.91
C VAL A 218 2.89 -12.44 -6.41
N ASN A 219 3.06 -13.61 -7.01
CA ASN A 219 2.77 -13.85 -8.41
C ASN A 219 1.41 -14.55 -8.50
N VAL A 220 0.46 -13.93 -9.20
CA VAL A 220 -0.89 -14.48 -9.39
C VAL A 220 -1.11 -14.71 -10.88
N PRO A 221 -1.30 -15.97 -11.34
CA PRO A 221 -1.72 -16.24 -12.70
C PRO A 221 -3.04 -15.54 -13.00
N LEU A 222 -3.17 -14.86 -14.14
CA LEU A 222 -4.39 -14.15 -14.53
C LEU A 222 -5.61 -15.07 -14.53
N ALA A 223 -5.43 -16.34 -14.88
CA ALA A 223 -6.49 -17.36 -14.87
C ALA A 223 -7.03 -17.65 -13.45
N ASN A 224 -6.28 -17.34 -12.39
CA ASN A 224 -6.67 -17.53 -11.00
C ASN A 224 -7.29 -16.28 -10.37
N ILE A 225 -7.41 -15.18 -11.12
CA ILE A 225 -8.08 -13.98 -10.67
C ILE A 225 -9.58 -14.14 -10.93
N GLU A 226 -10.34 -14.26 -9.86
CA GLU A 226 -11.80 -14.30 -9.93
C GLU A 226 -12.37 -12.87 -9.97
N PRO A 227 -13.50 -12.64 -10.66
CA PRO A 227 -14.15 -11.34 -10.64
C PRO A 227 -14.64 -10.98 -9.22
N PRO A 228 -14.81 -9.68 -8.92
CA PRO A 228 -15.32 -9.25 -7.62
C PRO A 228 -16.67 -9.92 -7.28
N PRO A 229 -16.84 -10.47 -6.06
CA PRO A 229 -18.07 -11.13 -5.65
C PRO A 229 -19.30 -10.22 -5.83
N THR A 230 -20.41 -10.77 -6.32
CA THR A 230 -21.65 -10.01 -6.55
C THR A 230 -22.28 -9.45 -5.27
N VAL A 231 -21.85 -9.93 -4.10
CA VAL A 231 -22.25 -9.39 -2.79
C VAL A 231 -21.65 -8.01 -2.55
N LEU A 232 -20.52 -7.68 -3.18
CA LEU A 232 -20.00 -6.32 -3.23
C LEU A 232 -20.92 -5.50 -4.14
N SER A 233 -21.49 -4.42 -3.60
CA SER A 233 -22.47 -3.60 -4.30
C SER A 233 -22.05 -2.14 -4.34
N GLY A 234 -22.34 -1.46 -5.44
CA GLY A 234 -22.01 -0.04 -5.58
C GLY A 234 -20.50 0.21 -5.61
N LEU A 235 -20.07 1.21 -4.84
CA LEU A 235 -18.71 1.76 -4.84
C LEU A 235 -17.65 0.75 -4.37
N ASP A 236 -17.98 -0.14 -3.44
CA ASP A 236 -17.05 -1.16 -2.93
C ASP A 236 -16.59 -2.12 -4.04
N ARG A 237 -17.45 -2.32 -5.04
CA ARG A 237 -17.10 -3.14 -6.22
C ARG A 237 -16.17 -2.39 -7.18
N ASP A 238 -16.32 -1.07 -7.30
CA ASP A 238 -15.51 -0.27 -8.23
C ASP A 238 -14.06 -0.16 -7.75
N PHE A 239 -13.81 -0.34 -6.44
CA PHE A 239 -12.46 -0.40 -5.88
C PHE A 239 -11.76 -1.74 -6.09
N VAL A 240 -12.47 -2.80 -6.47
CA VAL A 240 -11.93 -4.16 -6.55
C VAL A 240 -11.83 -4.57 -8.01
N GLU A 241 -10.60 -4.84 -8.46
CA GLU A 241 -10.32 -5.41 -9.77
C GLU A 241 -10.72 -6.89 -9.82
N GLY A 242 -10.46 -7.62 -8.73
CA GLY A 242 -10.78 -9.03 -8.59
C GLY A 242 -10.37 -9.59 -7.23
N VAL A 243 -10.49 -10.90 -7.10
CA VAL A 243 -10.08 -11.65 -5.92
C VAL A 243 -9.12 -12.75 -6.34
N GLY A 244 -7.92 -12.73 -5.75
CA GLY A 244 -6.91 -13.77 -5.92
C GLY A 244 -6.90 -14.74 -4.74
N ARG A 245 -6.28 -15.89 -4.94
CA ARG A 245 -5.95 -16.83 -3.85
C ARG A 245 -4.49 -17.25 -3.95
N VAL A 246 -3.74 -17.06 -2.86
CA VAL A 246 -2.33 -17.46 -2.73
C VAL A 246 -2.17 -18.20 -1.41
N ASP A 247 -1.59 -19.40 -1.43
CA ASP A 247 -1.40 -20.26 -0.26
C ASP A 247 -2.67 -20.50 0.57
N GLY A 248 -3.83 -20.58 -0.11
CA GLY A 248 -5.14 -20.74 0.53
C GLY A 248 -5.71 -19.48 1.18
N LYS A 249 -4.98 -18.36 1.18
CA LYS A 249 -5.45 -17.06 1.66
C LYS A 249 -6.12 -16.28 0.54
N MET A 250 -7.20 -15.57 0.87
CA MET A 250 -7.89 -14.67 -0.04
C MET A 250 -7.16 -13.33 -0.09
N LEU A 251 -6.98 -12.80 -1.29
CA LEU A 251 -6.33 -11.52 -1.54
C LEU A 251 -7.27 -10.63 -2.35
N ILE A 252 -7.60 -9.45 -1.84
CA ILE A 252 -8.45 -8.49 -2.55
C ILE A 252 -7.56 -7.63 -3.45
N LEU A 253 -7.78 -7.70 -4.76
CA LEU A 253 -6.99 -6.98 -5.75
C LEU A 253 -7.64 -5.62 -6.01
N LEU A 254 -6.94 -4.53 -5.70
CA LEU A 254 -7.50 -3.19 -5.78
C LEU A 254 -7.34 -2.59 -7.18
N HIS A 255 -8.43 -2.00 -7.70
CA HIS A 255 -8.41 -1.21 -8.91
C HIS A 255 -7.90 0.21 -8.60
N LEU A 256 -6.61 0.43 -8.86
CA LEU A 256 -5.90 1.66 -8.50
C LEU A 256 -6.60 2.94 -8.99
N SER A 257 -7.10 2.96 -10.22
CA SER A 257 -7.74 4.15 -10.80
C SER A 257 -8.95 4.62 -9.98
N SER A 258 -9.77 3.68 -9.49
CA SER A 258 -10.93 4.00 -8.66
C SER A 258 -10.52 4.43 -7.26
N VAL A 259 -9.54 3.75 -6.68
CA VAL A 259 -9.08 4.04 -5.30
C VAL A 259 -8.44 5.44 -5.22
N MET A 260 -7.73 5.87 -6.28
CA MET A 260 -7.15 7.21 -6.41
C MET A 260 -8.18 8.32 -6.70
N ASP A 261 -9.40 7.98 -7.09
CA ASP A 261 -10.39 8.97 -7.49
C ASP A 261 -11.00 9.65 -6.27
N ALA A 262 -10.72 10.94 -6.10
CA ALA A 262 -11.24 11.74 -4.99
C ALA A 262 -12.72 12.11 -5.14
N GLU A 263 -13.28 12.01 -6.35
CA GLU A 263 -14.70 12.33 -6.61
C GLU A 263 -15.63 11.14 -6.35
N LEU A 264 -15.08 9.94 -6.25
CA LEU A 264 -15.83 8.70 -6.06
C LEU A 264 -16.04 8.47 -4.56
N VAL A 265 -17.07 9.08 -3.97
CA VAL A 265 -17.38 9.06 -2.51
C VAL A 265 -18.65 8.28 -2.21
#